data_AF-A0A662N3Q1-F1
#
_entry.id   AF-A0A662N3Q1-F1
#
_cell.length_a   1.000
_cell.length_b   1.000
_cell.length_c   1.000
_cell.angle_alpha   90.00
_cell.angle_beta   90.00
_cell.angle_gamma   90.00
#
_symmetry.space_group_name_H-M   'P 1'
#
loop_
_entity.id
_entity.type
_entity.pdbx_description
1 polymer ?
#
loop_
_entity_poly.entity_id
_entity_poly.type
_entity_poly.pdbx_seq_one_letter_code
_entity_poly.pdbx_strand_id
1 'polypeptide(L)'
;MAWYPELKGPALDAYRKMVATLKARAMRELNLSESEIVVRDLRPADLGQSSTSPDYNVGLTALTWTPIVNNVTISDNRFIGINGFMIKHSSTAGAGSVEVDVPVVEQIRVTRKGTTARYWQVKQIGYFENNVGYCDDPVTVDQNTTITIEGLARTASSLAGKFDILGVVVEKKGILVSP
;
A
#
# COMPACT_ATOMS: atom_id res chain seq x y z
N MET A 1 5.13 9.82 -12.90
CA MET A 1 5.19 9.35 -11.51
C MET A 1 6.63 9.46 -11.03
N ALA A 2 6.82 10.08 -9.87
CA ALA A 2 8.09 10.18 -9.18
C ALA A 2 7.99 9.60 -7.77
N TRP A 3 9.12 9.08 -7.29
CA TRP A 3 9.27 8.57 -5.93
C TRP A 3 10.01 9.59 -5.06
N TYR A 4 9.46 9.82 -3.87
CA TYR A 4 9.99 10.78 -2.91
C TYR A 4 10.37 10.06 -1.61
N PRO A 5 11.56 10.29 -1.06
CA PRO A 5 12.00 9.67 0.20
C PRO A 5 11.26 10.22 1.43
N GLU A 6 10.61 11.37 1.28
CA GLU A 6 9.89 12.06 2.34
C GLU A 6 8.52 12.51 1.86
N LEU A 7 7.54 12.56 2.77
CA LEU A 7 6.22 13.10 2.49
C LEU A 7 6.24 14.64 2.52
N LYS A 8 6.93 15.23 1.54
CA LYS A 8 7.07 16.69 1.37
C LYS A 8 6.85 17.08 -0.09
N GLY A 9 6.62 18.37 -0.33
CA GLY A 9 6.47 18.92 -1.67
C GLY A 9 5.40 18.19 -2.49
N PRO A 10 5.71 17.75 -3.73
CA PRO A 10 4.73 17.10 -4.60
C PRO A 10 4.05 15.87 -3.99
N ALA A 11 4.78 15.05 -3.22
CA ALA A 11 4.21 13.87 -2.56
C ALA A 11 3.17 14.25 -1.51
N LEU A 12 3.44 15.31 -0.74
CA LEU A 12 2.50 15.81 0.26
C LEU A 12 1.25 16.43 -0.39
N ASP A 13 1.42 17.15 -1.49
CA ASP A 13 0.30 17.74 -2.23
C ASP A 13 -0.60 16.66 -2.84
N ALA A 14 0.00 15.62 -3.43
CA ALA A 14 -0.71 14.46 -3.94
C ALA A 14 -1.48 13.73 -2.83
N TYR A 15 -0.82 13.51 -1.69
CA TYR A 15 -1.45 12.93 -0.50
C TYR A 15 -2.66 13.74 -0.01
N ARG A 16 -2.53 15.07 0.12
CA ARG A 16 -3.62 15.94 0.57
C ARG A 16 -4.81 15.90 -0.39
N LYS A 17 -4.55 15.95 -1.70
CA LYS A 17 -5.58 15.83 -2.75
C LYS A 17 -6.29 14.48 -2.69
N MET A 18 -5.53 13.40 -2.47
CA MET A 18 -6.08 12.05 -2.28
C MET A 18 -7.00 12.00 -1.06
N VAL A 19 -6.55 12.46 0.10
CA VAL A 19 -7.35 12.47 1.34
C VAL A 19 -8.65 13.26 1.15
N ALA A 20 -8.57 14.46 0.55
CA ALA A 20 -9.75 15.28 0.28
C ALA A 20 -10.75 14.57 -0.65
N THR A 21 -10.23 13.88 -1.68
CA THR A 21 -11.05 13.08 -2.61
C THR A 21 -11.76 11.93 -1.89
N LEU A 22 -11.04 11.21 -1.03
CA LEU A 22 -11.61 10.10 -0.26
C LEU A 22 -12.68 10.59 0.72
N LYS A 23 -12.43 11.68 1.44
CA LYS A 23 -13.43 12.33 2.30
C LYS A 23 -14.68 12.70 1.53
N ALA A 24 -14.54 13.42 0.41
CA ALA A 24 -15.69 13.84 -0.39
C ALA A 24 -16.51 12.64 -0.91
N ARG A 25 -15.85 11.53 -1.26
CA ARG A 25 -16.53 10.28 -1.65
C ARG A 25 -17.24 9.64 -0.47
N ALA A 26 -16.60 9.52 0.68
CA ALA A 26 -17.19 8.95 1.88
C ALA A 26 -18.41 9.76 2.35
N MET A 27 -18.32 11.10 2.40
CA MET A 27 -19.44 11.98 2.75
C MET A 27 -20.64 11.75 1.83
N ARG A 28 -20.38 11.70 0.52
CA ARG A 28 -21.43 11.56 -0.51
C ARG A 28 -22.06 10.17 -0.50
N GLU A 29 -21.27 9.11 -0.42
CA GLU A 29 -21.77 7.73 -0.55
C GLU A 29 -22.35 7.18 0.74
N LEU A 30 -21.87 7.64 1.90
CA LEU A 30 -22.37 7.22 3.21
C LEU A 30 -23.37 8.22 3.80
N ASN A 31 -23.63 9.33 3.11
CA ASN A 31 -24.47 10.44 3.58
C ASN A 31 -24.06 10.93 4.98
N LEU A 32 -22.77 11.20 5.16
CA LEU A 32 -22.17 11.60 6.44
C LEU A 32 -21.71 13.05 6.40
N SER A 33 -21.82 13.72 7.55
CA SER A 33 -21.15 15.00 7.77
C SER A 33 -19.65 14.81 7.98
N GLU A 34 -18.86 15.88 7.79
CA GLU A 34 -17.41 15.80 8.00
C GLU A 34 -17.06 15.41 9.45
N SER A 35 -17.88 15.80 10.43
CA SER A 35 -17.69 15.47 11.85
C SER A 35 -17.81 13.98 12.17
N GLU A 36 -18.44 13.22 11.28
CA GLU A 36 -18.68 11.79 11.39
C GLU A 36 -17.64 10.95 10.64
N ILE A 37 -16.64 11.59 10.04
CA ILE A 37 -15.58 10.92 9.29
C ILE A 37 -14.29 10.91 10.09
N VAL A 38 -13.63 9.74 10.08
CA VAL A 38 -12.27 9.58 10.59
C VAL A 38 -11.34 9.35 9.42
N VAL A 39 -10.19 10.02 9.47
CA VAL A 39 -9.04 9.72 8.61
C VAL A 39 -7.94 9.18 9.52
N ARG A 40 -7.44 7.99 9.20
CA ARG A 40 -6.34 7.35 9.92
C ARG A 40 -5.40 6.68 8.95
N ASP A 41 -4.25 6.27 9.45
CA ASP A 41 -3.28 5.53 8.65
C ASP A 41 -3.85 4.16 8.24
N LEU A 42 -3.41 3.73 7.06
CA LEU A 42 -3.71 2.41 6.52
C LEU A 42 -2.98 1.34 7.32
N ARG A 43 -3.69 0.28 7.69
CA ARG A 43 -3.12 -0.88 8.37
C ARG A 43 -3.14 -2.09 7.43
N PRO A 44 -2.22 -3.05 7.57
CA PRO A 44 -2.26 -4.30 6.81
C PRO A 44 -3.62 -5.04 6.91
N ALA A 45 -4.28 -4.99 8.07
CA ALA A 45 -5.60 -5.58 8.28
C ALA A 45 -6.71 -4.97 7.42
N ASP A 46 -6.58 -3.70 7.01
CA ASP A 46 -7.52 -3.06 6.09
C ASP A 46 -7.40 -3.60 4.66
N LEU A 47 -6.27 -4.26 4.36
CA LEU A 47 -5.95 -4.91 3.10
C LEU A 47 -5.84 -6.44 3.28
N GLY A 48 -6.61 -7.01 4.22
CA GLY A 48 -6.83 -8.45 4.34
C GLY A 48 -5.70 -9.24 5.01
N GLN A 49 -4.68 -8.58 5.56
CA GLN A 49 -3.64 -9.26 6.34
C GLN A 49 -4.16 -9.61 7.74
N SER A 50 -3.74 -10.75 8.29
CA SER A 50 -4.08 -11.09 9.69
C SER A 50 -3.45 -10.09 10.66
N SER A 51 -4.19 -9.69 11.70
CA SER A 51 -3.75 -8.71 12.72
C SER A 51 -2.49 -9.09 13.49
N THR A 52 -2.04 -10.34 13.39
CA THR A 52 -0.85 -10.88 14.06
C THR A 52 0.47 -10.60 13.33
N SER A 53 0.44 -10.13 12.08
CA SER A 53 1.63 -9.73 11.33
C SER A 53 1.53 -8.26 10.93
N PRO A 54 2.39 -7.38 11.48
CA PRO A 54 2.41 -5.96 11.10
C PRO A 54 2.96 -5.75 9.69
N ASP A 55 3.53 -6.78 9.07
CA ASP A 55 4.20 -6.71 7.78
C ASP A 55 3.63 -7.72 6.78
N TYR A 56 3.72 -7.39 5.49
CA TYR A 56 3.58 -8.36 4.42
C TYR A 56 4.91 -9.09 4.24
N ASN A 57 4.91 -10.41 4.45
CA ASN A 57 6.06 -11.26 4.12
C ASN A 57 5.78 -11.94 2.78
N VAL A 58 6.50 -11.52 1.73
CA VAL A 58 6.25 -12.00 0.37
C VAL A 58 7.53 -12.59 -0.19
N GLY A 59 7.46 -13.88 -0.56
CA GLY A 59 8.43 -14.53 -1.41
C GLY A 59 8.16 -14.16 -2.87
N LEU A 60 8.86 -13.17 -3.40
CA LEU A 60 8.74 -12.77 -4.79
C LEU A 60 9.37 -13.82 -5.69
N THR A 61 8.66 -14.24 -6.73
CA THR A 61 9.18 -15.14 -7.75
C THR A 61 9.89 -14.32 -8.84
N ALA A 62 11.05 -14.81 -9.27
CA ALA A 62 11.82 -14.27 -10.38
C ALA A 62 10.96 -13.95 -11.61
N LEU A 63 11.12 -12.73 -12.15
CA LEU A 63 10.47 -12.28 -13.40
C LEU A 63 8.94 -12.43 -13.43
N THR A 64 8.29 -12.56 -12.27
CA THR A 64 6.85 -12.84 -12.17
C THR A 64 6.18 -11.86 -11.21
N TRP A 65 4.99 -11.39 -11.58
CA TRP A 65 4.13 -10.62 -10.68
C TRP A 65 3.66 -11.51 -9.54
N THR A 66 4.10 -11.18 -8.33
CA THR A 66 3.75 -11.92 -7.12
C THR A 66 2.76 -11.09 -6.30
N PRO A 67 1.61 -11.65 -5.90
CA PRO A 67 0.64 -10.91 -5.09
C PRO A 67 1.21 -10.63 -3.69
N ILE A 68 1.17 -9.36 -3.31
CA ILE A 68 1.40 -8.86 -1.95
C ILE A 68 0.05 -8.78 -1.23
N VAL A 69 -0.95 -8.24 -1.93
CA VAL A 69 -2.36 -8.24 -1.54
C VAL A 69 -3.13 -8.92 -2.66
N ASN A 70 -3.89 -9.98 -2.34
CA ASN A 70 -4.54 -10.83 -3.33
C ASN A 70 -6.07 -10.72 -3.25
N ASN A 71 -6.68 -10.03 -4.22
CA ASN A 71 -8.13 -9.95 -4.40
C ASN A 71 -8.92 -9.60 -3.12
N VAL A 72 -8.43 -8.61 -2.39
CA VAL A 72 -9.09 -8.15 -1.16
C VAL A 72 -10.20 -7.18 -1.51
N THR A 73 -11.42 -7.43 -1.02
CA THR A 73 -12.53 -6.49 -1.17
C THR A 73 -12.55 -5.53 0.01
N ILE A 74 -12.49 -4.23 -0.28
CA ILE A 74 -12.56 -3.20 0.75
C ILE A 74 -14.00 -3.07 1.22
N SER A 75 -14.31 -3.59 2.41
CA SER A 75 -15.66 -3.62 2.99
C SER A 75 -15.81 -2.60 4.12
N ASP A 76 -17.00 -2.60 4.75
CA ASP A 76 -17.28 -1.91 6.01
C ASP A 76 -17.26 -0.39 5.93
N ASN A 77 -17.76 0.16 4.82
CA ASN A 77 -17.86 1.60 4.59
C ASN A 77 -16.49 2.32 4.61
N ARG A 78 -15.43 1.59 4.26
CA ARG A 78 -14.06 2.12 4.21
C ARG A 78 -13.68 2.55 2.80
N PHE A 79 -12.93 3.64 2.72
CA PHE A 79 -12.32 4.15 1.51
C PHE A 79 -10.82 4.24 1.73
N ILE A 80 -10.03 3.66 0.83
CA ILE A 80 -8.58 3.53 1.02
C ILE A 80 -7.83 4.40 0.02
N GLY A 81 -6.81 5.10 0.51
CA GLY A 81 -5.80 5.75 -0.29
C GLY A 81 -4.46 5.07 -0.11
N ILE A 82 -3.74 4.80 -1.20
CA ILE A 82 -2.38 4.26 -1.18
C ILE A 82 -1.48 5.30 -1.84
N ASN A 83 -0.46 5.75 -1.11
CA ASN A 83 0.45 6.80 -1.57
C ASN A 83 1.93 6.44 -1.40
N GLY A 84 2.26 5.22 -0.99
CA GLY A 84 3.65 4.82 -0.86
C GLY A 84 3.83 3.40 -0.35
N PHE A 85 5.09 3.03 -0.20
CA PHE A 85 5.52 1.73 0.33
C PHE A 85 6.76 1.91 1.19
N MET A 86 6.92 1.01 2.14
CA MET A 86 8.14 0.86 2.93
C MET A 86 8.71 -0.53 2.73
N ILE A 87 10.02 -0.61 2.59
CA ILE A 87 10.76 -1.87 2.54
C ILE A 87 11.47 -2.02 3.88
N LYS A 88 11.01 -2.94 4.73
CA LYS A 88 11.56 -3.08 6.08
C LYS A 88 12.83 -3.92 6.09
N HIS A 89 12.78 -5.09 5.47
CA HIS A 89 13.90 -6.01 5.36
C HIS A 89 13.77 -6.87 4.12
N SER A 90 14.90 -7.33 3.59
CA SER A 90 14.95 -8.32 2.53
C SER A 90 16.01 -9.36 2.79
N SER A 91 15.70 -10.59 2.39
CA SER A 91 16.59 -11.73 2.52
C SER A 91 16.52 -12.60 1.27
N THR A 92 17.65 -13.21 0.92
CA THR A 92 17.68 -14.29 -0.06
C THR A 92 16.90 -15.48 0.51
N ALA A 93 15.93 -16.00 -0.23
CA ALA A 93 15.13 -17.12 0.26
C ALA A 93 16.01 -18.39 0.39
N GLY A 94 16.30 -18.83 1.63
CA GLY A 94 17.08 -20.03 1.91
C GLY A 94 17.51 -20.16 3.38
N ALA A 95 17.76 -21.39 3.85
CA ALA A 95 18.28 -21.65 5.20
C ALA A 95 19.71 -21.10 5.32
N GLY A 96 19.89 -20.02 6.09
CA GLY A 96 21.16 -19.27 6.19
C GLY A 96 21.12 -17.86 5.59
N SER A 97 19.92 -17.28 5.43
CA SER A 97 19.68 -15.96 4.85
C SER A 97 20.55 -14.86 5.49
N VAL A 98 21.39 -14.22 4.66
CA VAL A 98 21.99 -12.92 4.97
C VAL A 98 20.92 -11.86 4.73
N GLU A 99 20.64 -11.05 5.74
CA GLU A 99 19.78 -9.87 5.58
C GLU A 99 20.53 -8.87 4.68
N VAL A 100 19.91 -8.46 3.58
CA VAL A 100 20.48 -7.47 2.68
C VAL A 100 19.42 -6.40 2.47
N ASP A 101 19.74 -5.14 2.75
CA ASP A 101 18.83 -3.98 2.57
C ASP A 101 18.70 -3.57 1.09
N VAL A 102 18.52 -4.54 0.19
CA VAL A 102 18.37 -4.29 -1.25
C VAL A 102 16.90 -4.41 -1.62
N PRO A 103 16.30 -3.40 -2.28
CA PRO A 103 14.90 -3.44 -2.67
C PRO A 103 14.62 -4.63 -3.60
N VAL A 104 13.93 -5.62 -3.06
CA VAL A 104 13.60 -6.88 -3.75
C VAL A 104 12.53 -6.69 -4.82
N VAL A 105 11.77 -5.58 -4.77
CA VAL A 105 10.77 -5.19 -5.75
C VAL A 105 11.34 -4.15 -6.70
N GLU A 106 11.15 -4.35 -8.00
CA GLU A 106 11.43 -3.36 -9.04
C GLU A 106 10.18 -2.58 -9.44
N GLN A 107 9.01 -3.23 -9.45
CA GLN A 107 7.76 -2.59 -9.83
C GLN A 107 6.62 -3.06 -8.94
N ILE A 108 5.70 -2.16 -8.64
CA ILE A 108 4.41 -2.47 -8.02
C ILE A 108 3.31 -2.27 -9.05
N ARG A 109 2.38 -3.22 -9.14
CA ARG A 109 1.15 -3.10 -9.90
C ARG A 109 -0.02 -3.05 -8.93
N VAL A 110 -0.89 -2.06 -9.11
CA VAL A 110 -2.15 -1.98 -8.37
C VAL A 110 -3.29 -2.18 -9.35
N THR A 111 -4.09 -3.22 -9.10
CA THR A 111 -5.29 -3.56 -9.88
C THR A 111 -6.52 -3.27 -9.02
N ARG A 112 -7.49 -2.56 -9.60
CA ARG A 112 -8.74 -2.14 -8.96
C ARG A 112 -9.91 -2.49 -9.87
N LYS A 113 -10.95 -3.16 -9.35
CA LYS A 113 -12.12 -3.62 -10.14
C LYS A 113 -11.71 -4.46 -11.36
N GLY A 114 -10.69 -5.30 -11.23
CA GLY A 114 -10.19 -6.15 -12.32
C GLY A 114 -9.39 -5.41 -13.41
N THR A 115 -9.19 -4.10 -13.29
CA THR A 115 -8.41 -3.29 -14.23
C THR A 115 -7.16 -2.75 -13.56
N THR A 116 -6.04 -2.72 -14.28
CA THR A 116 -4.81 -2.13 -13.72
C THR A 116 -5.01 -0.63 -13.53
N ALA A 117 -4.98 -0.19 -12.28
CA ALA A 117 -5.10 1.21 -11.92
C ALA A 117 -3.77 1.93 -12.12
N ARG A 118 -2.65 1.32 -11.68
CA ARG A 118 -1.31 1.92 -11.76
C ARG A 118 -0.21 0.88 -11.88
N TYR A 119 0.88 1.32 -12.51
CA TYR A 119 2.20 0.71 -12.42
C TYR A 119 3.15 1.71 -11.77
N TRP A 120 3.85 1.25 -10.74
CA TRP A 120 4.81 2.05 -10.02
C TRP A 120 6.20 1.45 -10.11
N GLN A 121 7.13 2.13 -10.77
CA GLN A 121 8.54 1.74 -10.80
C GLN A 121 9.22 2.09 -9.48
N VAL A 122 9.52 1.08 -8.66
CA VAL A 122 10.19 1.23 -7.36
C VAL A 122 11.65 1.61 -7.60
N LYS A 123 11.99 2.88 -7.35
CA LYS A 123 13.39 3.32 -7.28
C LYS A 123 14.10 2.65 -6.10
N GLN A 124 15.43 2.71 -6.03
CA GLN A 124 16.17 2.08 -4.94
C GLN A 124 15.89 2.76 -3.59
N ILE A 125 14.77 2.38 -2.98
CA ILE A 125 14.31 2.87 -1.68
C ILE A 125 15.28 2.45 -0.56
N GLY A 126 16.05 1.37 -0.74
CA GLY A 126 17.06 0.90 0.23
C GLY A 126 18.21 1.89 0.51
N TYR A 127 18.36 2.95 -0.30
CA TYR A 127 19.31 4.05 -0.03
C TYR A 127 18.64 5.27 0.61
N PHE A 128 17.32 5.23 0.83
CA PHE A 128 16.63 6.28 1.56
C PHE A 128 16.76 6.00 3.05
N GLU A 129 16.96 7.05 3.85
CA GLU A 129 17.24 6.96 5.28
C GLU A 129 16.20 6.12 6.06
N ASN A 130 14.95 6.08 5.60
CA ASN A 130 13.86 5.34 6.23
C ASN A 130 13.36 4.14 5.41
N ASN A 131 13.98 3.81 4.28
CA ASN A 131 13.46 2.81 3.33
C ASN A 131 11.98 3.01 2.97
N VAL A 132 11.54 4.27 2.93
CA VAL A 132 10.18 4.67 2.58
C VAL A 132 10.20 5.42 1.27
N GLY A 133 9.24 5.10 0.40
CA GLY A 133 9.00 5.87 -0.79
C GLY A 133 7.53 6.28 -0.93
N TYR A 134 7.31 7.55 -1.25
CA TYR A 134 5.99 8.12 -1.53
C TYR A 134 5.83 8.43 -3.01
N CYS A 135 4.62 8.27 -3.52
CA CYS A 135 4.25 8.53 -4.91
C CYS A 135 3.49 9.87 -5.03
N ASP A 136 3.70 10.59 -6.14
CA ASP A 136 2.93 11.78 -6.53
C ASP A 136 1.60 11.47 -7.24
N ASP A 137 1.32 10.19 -7.52
CA ASP A 137 0.14 9.71 -8.23
C ASP A 137 -0.62 8.61 -7.46
N PRO A 138 -1.10 8.90 -6.23
CA PRO A 138 -1.71 7.91 -5.36
C PRO A 138 -2.92 7.20 -5.97
N VAL A 139 -3.20 5.99 -5.48
CA VAL A 139 -4.38 5.21 -5.84
C VAL A 139 -5.45 5.36 -4.77
N THR A 140 -6.68 5.64 -5.21
CA THR A 140 -7.86 5.58 -4.35
C THR A 140 -8.67 4.32 -4.63
N VAL A 141 -9.24 3.72 -3.60
CA VAL A 141 -10.09 2.54 -3.66
C VAL A 141 -11.37 2.82 -2.90
N ASP A 142 -12.49 2.69 -3.59
CA ASP A 142 -13.81 2.92 -3.02
C ASP A 142 -14.25 1.69 -2.22
N GLN A 143 -15.27 1.85 -1.37
CA GLN A 143 -15.92 0.71 -0.72
C GLN A 143 -16.46 -0.31 -1.75
N ASN A 144 -16.60 -1.56 -1.32
CA ASN A 144 -17.06 -2.70 -2.11
C ASN A 144 -16.26 -2.92 -3.41
N THR A 145 -15.01 -2.47 -3.41
CA THR A 145 -14.10 -2.61 -4.55
C THR A 145 -13.00 -3.59 -4.21
N THR A 146 -12.78 -4.55 -5.11
CA THR A 146 -11.65 -5.47 -5.03
C THR A 146 -10.36 -4.78 -5.48
N ILE A 147 -9.31 -4.98 -4.68
CA ILE A 147 -7.94 -4.55 -4.95
C ILE A 147 -6.99 -5.75 -4.96
N THR A 148 -6.05 -5.73 -5.89
CA THR A 148 -4.89 -6.62 -5.92
C THR A 148 -3.64 -5.77 -6.06
N ILE A 149 -2.64 -6.03 -5.22
CA ILE A 149 -1.34 -5.35 -5.25
C ILE A 149 -0.29 -6.41 -5.46
N GLU A 150 0.53 -6.23 -6.50
CA GLU A 150 1.54 -7.21 -6.89
C GLU A 150 2.91 -6.53 -6.97
N GLY A 151 3.94 -7.25 -6.55
CA GLY A 151 5.34 -6.86 -6.73
C GLY A 151 5.99 -7.69 -7.82
N LEU A 152 6.82 -7.05 -8.65
CA LEU A 152 7.73 -7.71 -9.57
C LEU A 152 9.13 -7.76 -8.96
N ALA A 153 9.73 -8.94 -8.89
CA ALA A 153 11.08 -9.12 -8.34
C ALA A 153 12.13 -8.38 -9.19
N ARG A 154 13.09 -7.72 -8.53
CA ARG A 154 14.25 -7.07 -9.17
C ARG A 154 15.28 -8.07 -9.70
N THR A 155 15.37 -9.25 -9.10
CA THR A 155 16.37 -10.26 -9.48
C THR A 155 15.69 -11.53 -9.99
N ALA A 156 16.45 -12.34 -10.72
CA ALA A 156 16.03 -13.64 -11.21
C ALA A 156 16.01 -14.73 -10.11
N SER A 157 16.19 -14.37 -8.84
CA SER A 157 16.12 -15.28 -7.71
C SER A 157 14.93 -14.94 -6.81
N SER A 158 14.35 -15.95 -6.17
CA SER A 158 13.25 -15.73 -5.24
C SER A 158 13.73 -14.98 -4.00
N LEU A 159 13.03 -13.93 -3.63
CA LEU A 159 13.42 -13.02 -2.55
C LEU A 159 12.28 -12.91 -1.54
N ALA A 160 12.57 -13.09 -0.26
CA ALA A 160 11.61 -12.85 0.81
C ALA A 160 11.83 -11.45 1.38
N GLY A 161 10.79 -10.62 1.36
CA GLY A 161 10.84 -9.26 1.87
C GLY A 161 9.69 -8.96 2.83
N LYS A 162 9.97 -8.10 3.81
CA LYS A 162 8.96 -7.45 4.64
C LYS A 162 8.60 -6.10 4.03
N PHE A 163 7.33 -5.93 3.72
CA PHE A 163 6.79 -4.72 3.12
C PHE A 163 5.69 -4.11 3.97
N ASP A 164 5.61 -2.79 3.88
CA ASP A 164 4.47 -2.03 4.37
C ASP A 164 3.87 -1.20 3.23
N ILE A 165 2.56 -1.02 3.29
CA ILE A 165 1.80 -0.24 2.30
C ILE A 165 1.36 1.03 3.00
N LEU A 166 1.86 2.15 2.52
CA LEU A 166 1.60 3.45 3.13
C LEU A 166 0.38 4.10 2.47
N GLY A 167 -0.48 4.64 3.32
CA GLY A 167 -1.79 5.10 2.88
C GLY A 167 -2.64 5.59 4.03
N VAL A 168 -3.91 5.84 3.71
CA VAL A 168 -4.94 6.25 4.66
C VAL A 168 -6.20 5.45 4.45
N VAL A 169 -6.97 5.34 5.52
CA VAL A 169 -8.37 4.92 5.49
C VAL A 169 -9.24 6.10 5.88
N VAL A 170 -10.29 6.32 5.09
CA VAL A 170 -11.39 7.21 5.41
C VAL A 170 -12.62 6.34 5.70
N GLU A 171 -13.17 6.47 6.90
CA GLU A 171 -14.28 5.64 7.38
C GLU A 171 -15.20 6.43 8.31
N LYS A 172 -16.39 5.87 8.60
CA LYS A 172 -17.31 6.44 9.58
C LYS A 172 -16.74 6.32 10.99
N LYS A 173 -16.80 7.41 11.76
CA LYS A 173 -16.45 7.44 13.17
C LYS A 173 -17.29 6.44 13.95
N GLY A 174 -16.65 5.61 14.77
CA GLY A 174 -17.31 4.64 15.65
C GLY A 174 -17.45 3.22 15.09
N ILE A 175 -17.01 2.92 13.87
CA ILE A 175 -16.87 1.54 13.36
C ILE A 175 -15.49 0.96 13.73
N LEU A 176 -15.05 1.17 14.98
CA LEU A 176 -13.93 0.41 15.53
C LEU A 176 -14.51 -0.89 16.10
N VAL A 177 -14.86 -1.82 15.22
CA VAL A 177 -15.11 -3.20 15.64
C VAL A 177 -13.73 -3.85 15.82
N SER A 178 -13.16 -3.68 17.01
CA SER A 178 -12.06 -4.54 17.46
C SER A 178 -12.64 -5.87 17.92
N PRO A 179 -12.19 -7.01 17.41
CA PRO A 179 -12.09 -8.23 18.21
C PRO A 179 -11.03 -8.06 19.29
#